data_AF-A0A936G0R6-F1
#
_entry.id   AF-A0A936G0R6-F1
#
_cell.length_a   1.000
_cell.length_b   1.000
_cell.length_c   1.000
_cell.angle_alpha   90.00
_cell.angle_beta   90.00
_cell.angle_gamma   90.00
#
_symmetry.space_group_name_H-M   'P 1'
#
loop_
_entity.id
_entity.type
_entity.pdbx_description
1 polymer ?
#
loop_
_entity_poly.entity_id
_entity_poly.type
_entity_poly.pdbx_seq_one_letter_code
_entity_poly.pdbx_strand_id
1 'polypeptide(L)'
;MGPLLTHDLTTSGRGRETPRGPAIVAQLLRVKVSAVNGGFPGLGTVINVATVVVGALLGMWVGHRLPERVRAVVTDCLGLTTILVAGLSCVSVTDPALSAAVGTGVPVLIVLGSLLLGAIPGSLLRIGDRLEGLAGVIQDRVAGRSATTPGAAHAARERFIEGWLTASLLFCVGPLTILGSLSDGLGHGIEQLTLKAVLDGFAALAFASSFGLGVLLSAVSVAVVQGALTVVGVVLGSLLPAAHIAALTATGGLLLVGIGLRLLQIREIPVADMLPALLVAPILTQVVVALR
;
A
#
# COMPACT_ATOMS: atom_id res chain seq x y z
N MET A 1 -67.22 9.70 51.64
CA MET A 1 -66.56 10.71 52.49
C MET A 1 -65.29 11.16 51.77
N GLY A 2 -65.29 12.34 51.16
CA GLY A 2 -64.05 13.11 50.98
C GLY A 2 -63.98 14.19 52.07
N PRO A 3 -63.03 15.15 52.01
CA PRO A 3 -61.66 15.09 51.49
C PRO A 3 -60.64 15.63 52.53
N LEU A 4 -59.34 15.51 52.28
CA LEU A 4 -58.38 16.47 52.83
C LEU A 4 -57.24 16.73 51.83
N LEU A 5 -57.26 17.96 51.33
CA LEU A 5 -56.26 18.63 50.54
C LEU A 5 -55.08 18.99 51.45
N THR A 6 -53.85 18.74 51.00
CA THR A 6 -52.75 19.66 51.22
C THR A 6 -51.93 19.77 49.94
N HIS A 7 -51.87 21.01 49.45
CA HIS A 7 -51.01 21.50 48.40
C HIS A 7 -49.57 21.01 48.56
N ASP A 8 -48.93 20.65 47.44
CA ASP A 8 -47.56 21.11 47.23
C ASP A 8 -47.31 21.45 45.76
N LEU A 9 -47.05 22.74 45.53
CA LEU A 9 -46.68 23.33 44.26
C LEU A 9 -45.15 23.27 44.19
N THR A 10 -44.60 22.39 43.35
CA THR A 10 -43.27 22.65 42.78
C THR A 10 -43.33 22.51 41.27
N THR A 11 -43.39 23.69 40.68
CA THR A 11 -43.27 24.03 39.28
C THR A 11 -41.94 23.60 38.69
N SER A 12 -41.99 23.31 37.38
CA SER A 12 -41.01 23.76 36.39
C SER A 12 -39.59 23.18 36.48
N GLY A 13 -39.34 22.20 35.61
CA GLY A 13 -37.99 21.69 35.35
C GLY A 13 -37.86 21.04 33.98
N ARG A 14 -38.42 21.64 32.92
CA ARG A 14 -37.96 21.34 31.54
C ARG A 14 -36.54 21.88 31.38
N GLY A 15 -35.57 21.14 31.90
CA GLY A 15 -34.17 21.28 31.52
C GLY A 15 -34.01 20.71 30.12
N ARG A 16 -34.24 21.54 29.09
CA ARG A 16 -33.59 21.31 27.80
C ARG A 16 -32.10 21.47 28.06
N GLU A 17 -31.41 20.37 28.37
CA GLU A 17 -29.96 20.34 28.41
C GLU A 17 -29.44 20.69 27.02
N THR A 18 -29.08 21.95 26.82
CA THR A 18 -28.27 22.37 25.68
C THR A 18 -26.96 21.57 25.75
N PRO A 19 -26.58 20.81 24.72
CA PRO A 19 -25.38 19.99 24.76
C PRO A 19 -24.18 20.88 25.07
N ARG A 20 -23.52 20.64 26.21
CA ARG A 20 -22.35 21.39 26.65
C ARG A 20 -21.21 21.19 25.64
N GLY A 21 -20.39 22.22 25.45
CA GLY A 21 -19.28 22.31 24.47
C GLY A 21 -18.58 21.01 24.04
N PRO A 22 -18.17 20.09 24.94
CA PRO A 22 -17.53 18.83 24.55
C PRO A 22 -18.43 17.89 23.73
N ALA A 23 -19.75 17.87 23.97
CA ALA A 23 -20.69 17.06 23.19
C ALA A 23 -20.90 17.62 21.78
N ILE A 24 -20.94 18.95 21.64
CA ILE A 24 -21.02 19.62 20.33
C ILE A 24 -19.72 19.42 19.55
N VAL A 25 -18.56 19.51 20.20
CA VAL A 25 -17.27 19.22 19.55
C VAL A 25 -17.19 17.77 19.12
N ALA A 26 -17.58 16.82 19.98
CA ALA A 26 -17.62 15.40 19.62
C ALA A 26 -18.61 15.11 18.48
N GLN A 27 -19.75 15.81 18.45
CA GLN A 27 -20.75 15.69 17.39
C GLN A 27 -20.28 16.32 16.08
N LEU A 28 -19.61 17.48 16.12
CA LEU A 28 -18.98 18.10 14.96
C LEU A 28 -17.81 17.26 14.42
N LEU A 29 -17.04 16.63 15.30
CA LEU A 29 -16.00 15.67 14.91
C LEU A 29 -16.63 14.43 14.25
N ARG A 30 -17.68 13.86 14.85
CA ARG A 30 -18.43 12.75 14.26
C ARG A 30 -19.07 13.11 12.92
N VAL A 31 -19.61 14.32 12.76
CA VAL A 31 -20.21 14.80 11.51
C VAL A 31 -19.14 15.02 10.44
N LYS A 32 -17.97 15.58 10.78
CA LYS A 32 -16.84 15.71 9.84
C LYS A 32 -16.28 14.35 9.42
N VAL A 33 -16.15 13.40 10.35
CA VAL A 33 -15.74 12.02 10.05
C VAL A 33 -16.80 11.32 9.18
N SER A 34 -18.08 11.50 9.48
CA SER A 34 -19.17 10.93 8.68
C SER A 34 -19.29 11.55 7.29
N ALA A 35 -18.90 12.83 7.10
CA ALA A 35 -18.86 13.48 5.79
C ALA A 35 -17.68 12.99 4.94
N VAL A 36 -16.57 12.60 5.57
CA VAL A 36 -15.45 11.90 4.91
C VAL A 36 -15.85 10.46 4.54
N ASN A 37 -16.68 9.82 5.36
CA ASN A 37 -17.19 8.46 5.13
C ASN A 37 -18.38 8.37 4.15
N GLY A 38 -18.97 9.50 3.74
CA GLY A 38 -20.12 9.56 2.83
C GLY A 38 -19.76 9.61 1.34
N GLY A 39 -18.55 9.20 0.98
CA GLY A 39 -18.05 9.19 -0.41
C GLY A 39 -18.67 8.09 -1.27
N PHE A 40 -18.53 8.24 -2.60
CA PHE A 40 -18.83 7.14 -3.52
C PHE A 40 -17.83 5.98 -3.31
N PRO A 41 -18.21 4.72 -3.61
CA PRO A 41 -17.29 3.58 -3.50
C PRO A 41 -16.02 3.80 -4.31
N GLY A 42 -14.86 3.77 -3.66
CA GLY A 42 -13.56 4.05 -4.28
C GLY A 42 -12.98 5.42 -3.97
N LEU A 43 -13.64 6.25 -3.17
CA LEU A 43 -13.12 7.55 -2.75
C LEU A 43 -11.79 7.40 -1.99
N GLY A 44 -11.68 6.40 -1.12
CA GLY A 44 -10.43 6.13 -0.39
C GLY A 44 -9.28 5.79 -1.35
N THR A 45 -9.56 5.05 -2.42
CA THR A 45 -8.60 4.77 -3.49
C THR A 45 -8.16 6.02 -4.24
N VAL A 46 -9.10 6.88 -4.60
CA VAL A 46 -8.78 8.16 -5.25
C VAL A 46 -7.93 9.03 -4.34
N ILE A 47 -8.24 9.10 -3.05
CA ILE A 47 -7.46 9.85 -2.06
C ILE A 47 -6.04 9.31 -1.99
N ASN A 48 -5.84 7.98 -1.87
CA ASN A 48 -4.50 7.41 -1.80
C ASN A 48 -3.67 7.73 -3.04
N VAL A 49 -4.23 7.50 -4.23
CA VAL A 49 -3.56 7.82 -5.51
C VAL A 49 -3.18 9.30 -5.57
N ALA A 50 -4.11 10.20 -5.22
CA ALA A 50 -3.85 11.63 -5.21
C ALA A 50 -2.73 12.01 -4.21
N THR A 51 -2.74 11.42 -3.02
CA THR A 51 -1.72 11.68 -2.00
C THR A 51 -0.34 11.15 -2.43
N VAL A 52 -0.26 9.98 -3.08
CA VAL A 52 0.98 9.46 -3.68
C VAL A 52 1.49 10.40 -4.78
N VAL A 53 0.62 10.87 -5.67
CA VAL A 53 0.99 11.82 -6.74
C VAL A 53 1.53 13.12 -6.13
N VAL A 54 0.82 13.72 -5.18
CA VAL A 54 1.24 14.96 -4.52
C VAL A 54 2.55 14.76 -3.77
N GLY A 55 2.67 13.68 -2.99
CA GLY A 55 3.88 13.32 -2.28
C GLY A 55 5.06 13.16 -3.23
N ALA A 56 4.90 12.40 -4.32
CA ALA A 56 5.94 12.20 -5.31
C ALA A 56 6.35 13.51 -6.00
N LEU A 57 5.41 14.36 -6.40
CA LEU A 57 5.72 15.66 -7.01
C LEU A 57 6.53 16.56 -6.05
N LEU A 58 6.11 16.66 -4.78
CA LEU A 58 6.83 17.40 -3.76
C LEU A 58 8.23 16.80 -3.51
N GLY A 59 8.31 15.48 -3.41
CA GLY A 59 9.56 14.74 -3.24
C GLY A 59 10.55 15.02 -4.37
N MET A 60 10.12 14.95 -5.63
CA MET A 60 10.95 15.29 -6.79
C MET A 60 11.44 16.74 -6.76
N TRP A 61 10.55 17.67 -6.39
CA TRP A 61 10.89 19.09 -6.30
C TRP A 61 11.94 19.36 -5.21
N VAL A 62 11.81 18.72 -4.04
CA VAL A 62 12.82 18.80 -2.97
C VAL A 62 14.11 18.10 -3.38
N GLY A 63 14.00 16.90 -3.95
CA GLY A 63 15.13 16.06 -4.35
C GLY A 63 16.09 16.77 -5.30
N HIS A 64 15.56 17.51 -6.29
CA HIS A 64 16.37 18.31 -7.22
C HIS A 64 17.27 19.37 -6.55
N ARG A 65 17.01 19.73 -5.30
CA ARG A 65 17.81 20.71 -4.53
C ARG A 65 18.85 20.06 -3.63
N LEU A 66 18.81 18.74 -3.45
CA LEU A 66 19.71 18.02 -2.54
C LEU A 66 21.07 17.75 -3.18
N PRO A 67 22.19 18.02 -2.47
CA PRO A 67 23.53 17.58 -2.89
C PRO A 67 23.62 16.06 -3.01
N GLU A 68 24.49 15.56 -3.88
CA GLU A 68 24.62 14.12 -4.16
C GLU A 68 24.93 13.28 -2.90
N ARG A 69 25.78 13.82 -2.01
CA ARG A 69 26.06 13.19 -0.71
C ARG A 69 24.80 13.02 0.14
N VAL A 70 23.90 14.00 0.13
CA VAL A 70 22.65 13.93 0.89
C VAL A 70 21.71 12.92 0.24
N ARG A 71 21.62 12.88 -1.09
CA ARG A 71 20.82 11.89 -1.81
C ARG A 71 21.25 10.46 -1.51
N ALA A 72 22.56 10.20 -1.46
CA ALA A 72 23.10 8.89 -1.08
C ALA A 72 22.65 8.47 0.33
N VAL A 73 22.81 9.35 1.32
CA VAL A 73 22.36 9.09 2.70
C VAL A 73 20.85 8.88 2.77
N VAL A 74 20.05 9.66 2.02
CA VAL A 74 18.59 9.46 1.94
C VAL A 74 18.27 8.10 1.36
N THR A 75 18.93 7.68 0.28
CA THR A 75 18.77 6.34 -0.31
C THR A 75 19.11 5.24 0.69
N ASP A 76 20.17 5.38 1.48
CA ASP A 76 20.51 4.42 2.54
C ASP A 76 19.41 4.35 3.61
N CYS A 77 18.92 5.50 4.08
CA CYS A 77 17.80 5.55 5.03
C CYS A 77 16.53 4.90 4.47
N LEU A 78 16.25 5.11 3.18
CA LEU A 78 15.13 4.49 2.48
C LEU A 78 15.31 2.98 2.36
N GLY A 79 16.53 2.50 2.05
CA GLY A 79 16.86 1.07 2.04
C GLY A 79 16.64 0.41 3.41
N LEU A 80 17.13 1.02 4.49
CA LEU A 80 16.91 0.54 5.86
C LEU A 80 15.43 0.51 6.23
N THR A 81 14.69 1.57 5.90
CA THR A 81 13.24 1.65 6.17
C THR A 81 12.47 0.62 5.34
N THR A 82 12.89 0.39 4.09
CA THR A 82 12.31 -0.66 3.23
C THR A 82 12.50 -2.03 3.86
N ILE A 83 13.69 -2.35 4.39
CA ILE A 83 13.95 -3.60 5.10
C ILE A 83 13.09 -3.71 6.37
N LEU A 84 12.91 -2.63 7.12
CA LEU A 84 12.03 -2.62 8.30
C LEU A 84 10.59 -3.00 7.92
N VAL A 85 10.02 -2.34 6.92
CA VAL A 85 8.65 -2.61 6.43
C VAL A 85 8.55 -4.01 5.83
N ALA A 86 9.58 -4.45 5.10
CA ALA A 86 9.69 -5.79 4.56
C ALA A 86 9.65 -6.85 5.66
N GLY A 87 10.42 -6.65 6.73
CA GLY A 87 10.45 -7.54 7.90
C GLY A 87 9.09 -7.64 8.58
N LEU A 88 8.41 -6.50 8.79
CA LEU A 88 7.04 -6.49 9.33
C LEU A 88 6.06 -7.26 8.43
N SER A 89 6.22 -7.16 7.11
CA SER A 89 5.38 -7.89 6.15
C SER A 89 5.69 -9.39 6.14
N CYS A 90 6.95 -9.79 6.28
CA CYS A 90 7.37 -11.19 6.38
C CYS A 90 6.76 -11.90 7.60
N VAL A 91 6.48 -11.19 8.70
CA VAL A 91 5.79 -11.74 9.88
C VAL A 91 4.40 -12.29 9.53
N SER A 92 3.77 -11.84 8.44
CA SER A 92 2.51 -12.42 7.96
C SER A 92 2.62 -13.91 7.59
N VAL A 93 3.82 -14.48 7.43
CA VAL A 93 4.00 -15.93 7.26
C VAL A 93 3.57 -16.71 8.52
N THR A 94 3.63 -16.08 9.69
CA THR A 94 3.19 -16.67 10.97
C THR A 94 1.75 -16.31 11.31
N ASP A 95 0.98 -15.78 10.36
CA ASP A 95 -0.41 -15.41 10.60
C ASP A 95 -1.23 -16.65 11.01
N PRO A 96 -2.02 -16.57 12.10
CA PRO A 96 -2.85 -17.68 12.56
C PRO A 96 -3.85 -18.17 11.51
N ALA A 97 -4.43 -17.27 10.70
CA ALA A 97 -5.39 -17.63 9.67
C ALA A 97 -4.74 -18.45 8.54
N LEU A 98 -3.50 -18.09 8.17
CA LEU A 98 -2.74 -18.86 7.19
C LEU A 98 -2.38 -20.25 7.75
N SER A 99 -1.85 -20.31 8.95
CA SER A 99 -1.48 -21.58 9.61
C SER A 99 -2.69 -22.49 9.82
N ALA A 100 -3.85 -21.93 10.18
CA ALA A 100 -5.09 -22.68 10.31
C ALA A 100 -5.58 -23.24 8.98
N ALA A 101 -5.47 -22.46 7.89
CA ALA A 101 -5.92 -22.89 6.56
C ALA A 101 -5.04 -23.98 5.95
N VAL A 102 -3.71 -23.86 6.06
CA VAL A 102 -2.77 -24.73 5.32
C VAL A 102 -2.00 -25.73 6.20
N GLY A 103 -2.05 -25.56 7.52
CA GLY A 103 -1.33 -26.40 8.48
C GLY A 103 -0.04 -25.78 8.99
N THR A 104 0.49 -26.34 10.07
CA THR A 104 1.73 -25.88 10.70
C THR A 104 2.94 -26.13 9.79
N GLY A 105 3.85 -25.15 9.69
CA GLY A 105 5.08 -25.24 8.87
C GLY A 105 4.89 -25.04 7.36
N VAL A 106 3.68 -25.27 6.84
CA VAL A 106 3.32 -25.07 5.43
C VAL A 106 3.39 -23.60 4.95
N PRO A 107 3.10 -22.57 5.76
CA PRO A 107 3.16 -21.17 5.32
C PRO A 107 4.52 -20.76 4.71
N VAL A 108 5.62 -21.24 5.30
CA VAL A 108 6.97 -20.97 4.79
C VAL A 108 7.20 -21.67 3.45
N LEU A 109 6.67 -22.89 3.28
CA LEU A 109 6.73 -23.61 2.00
C LEU A 109 5.90 -22.93 0.92
N ILE A 110 4.77 -22.32 1.27
CA ILE A 110 3.98 -21.52 0.34
C ILE A 110 4.78 -20.31 -0.13
N VAL A 111 5.42 -19.56 0.78
CA VAL A 111 6.25 -18.40 0.39
C VAL A 111 7.42 -18.86 -0.49
N LEU A 112 8.16 -19.89 -0.07
CA LEU A 112 9.27 -20.45 -0.85
C LEU A 112 8.80 -20.93 -2.24
N GLY A 113 7.74 -21.73 -2.29
CA GLY A 113 7.16 -22.24 -3.53
C GLY A 113 6.71 -21.12 -4.44
N SER A 114 6.08 -20.07 -3.90
CA SER A 114 5.63 -18.91 -4.66
C SER A 114 6.79 -18.15 -5.28
N LEU A 115 7.88 -17.97 -4.54
CA LEU A 115 9.09 -17.33 -5.05
C LEU A 115 9.73 -18.15 -6.16
N LEU A 116 9.89 -19.46 -5.99
CA LEU A 116 10.49 -20.32 -7.02
C LEU A 116 9.61 -20.42 -8.26
N LEU A 117 8.33 -20.74 -8.08
CA LEU A 117 7.36 -20.88 -9.16
C LEU A 117 7.01 -19.54 -9.82
N GLY A 118 7.24 -18.41 -9.16
CA GLY A 118 7.09 -17.08 -9.73
C GLY A 118 8.35 -16.61 -10.46
N ALA A 119 9.51 -16.74 -9.82
CA ALA A 119 10.79 -16.25 -10.34
C ALA A 119 11.31 -17.06 -11.52
N ILE A 120 11.13 -18.39 -11.54
CA ILE A 120 11.59 -19.21 -12.66
C ILE A 120 10.87 -18.83 -13.95
N PRO A 121 9.52 -18.82 -14.04
CA PRO A 121 8.83 -18.34 -15.23
C PRO A 121 9.10 -16.86 -15.51
N GLY A 122 9.20 -16.02 -14.47
CA GLY A 122 9.47 -14.59 -14.66
C GLY A 122 10.82 -14.33 -15.32
N SER A 123 11.85 -15.03 -14.89
CA SER A 123 13.19 -14.99 -15.48
C SER A 123 13.20 -15.57 -16.91
N LEU A 124 12.52 -16.71 -17.14
CA LEU A 124 12.39 -17.30 -18.48
C LEU A 124 11.66 -16.36 -19.47
N LEU A 125 10.65 -15.64 -18.99
CA LEU A 125 9.93 -14.64 -19.77
C LEU A 125 10.70 -13.31 -19.90
N ARG A 126 11.83 -13.17 -19.19
CA ARG A 126 12.67 -11.98 -19.11
C ARG A 126 11.86 -10.75 -18.69
N ILE A 127 11.07 -10.89 -17.61
CA ILE A 127 10.19 -9.82 -17.12
C ILE A 127 11.00 -8.59 -16.73
N GLY A 128 12.15 -8.76 -16.09
CA GLY A 128 13.09 -7.69 -15.76
C GLY A 128 13.48 -6.88 -16.99
N ASP A 129 13.95 -7.55 -18.06
CA ASP A 129 14.36 -6.89 -19.29
C ASP A 129 13.20 -6.16 -19.99
N ARG A 130 11.99 -6.72 -19.93
CA ARG A 130 10.78 -6.09 -20.49
C ARG A 130 10.39 -4.85 -19.69
N LEU A 131 10.41 -4.92 -18.36
CA LEU A 131 10.15 -3.79 -17.49
C LEU A 131 11.19 -2.71 -17.67
N GLU A 132 12.45 -3.12 -17.84
CA GLU A 132 13.51 -2.21 -18.22
C GLU A 132 13.13 -1.56 -19.55
N GLY A 133 12.80 -2.34 -20.58
CA GLY A 133 12.29 -1.87 -21.89
C GLY A 133 11.23 -0.77 -21.79
N LEU A 134 10.19 -1.05 -21.02
CA LEU A 134 9.07 -0.15 -20.78
C LEU A 134 9.50 1.14 -20.06
N ALA A 135 10.37 1.03 -19.04
CA ALA A 135 10.92 2.18 -18.35
C ALA A 135 11.68 3.12 -19.30
N GLY A 136 12.47 2.58 -20.22
CA GLY A 136 13.17 3.38 -21.24
C GLY A 136 12.19 4.14 -22.13
N VAL A 137 11.14 3.48 -22.62
CA VAL A 137 10.12 4.12 -23.47
C VAL A 137 9.36 5.23 -22.73
N ILE A 138 9.02 5.00 -21.46
CA ILE A 138 8.31 6.01 -20.64
C ILE A 138 9.24 7.18 -20.33
N GLN A 139 10.48 6.91 -19.95
CA GLN A 139 11.47 7.93 -19.65
C GLN A 139 11.75 8.82 -20.87
N ASP A 140 11.92 8.23 -22.06
CA ASP A 140 12.15 8.97 -23.31
C ASP A 140 10.97 9.90 -23.66
N ARG A 141 9.74 9.48 -23.35
CA ARG A 141 8.52 10.27 -23.61
C ARG A 141 8.29 11.37 -22.58
N VAL A 142 8.61 11.14 -21.31
CA VAL A 142 8.26 12.04 -20.20
C VAL A 142 9.40 12.98 -19.82
N ALA A 143 10.65 12.50 -19.81
CA ALA A 143 11.81 13.30 -19.40
C ALA A 143 12.45 14.08 -20.55
N GLY A 144 12.05 13.80 -21.81
CA GLY A 144 12.76 14.26 -22.99
C GLY A 144 14.17 13.65 -23.07
N ARG A 145 14.80 13.70 -24.25
CA ARG A 145 16.15 13.18 -24.50
C ARG A 145 17.22 13.97 -23.73
N SER A 146 17.27 13.84 -22.40
CA SER A 146 18.17 14.60 -21.53
C SER A 146 19.47 13.84 -21.18
N ALA A 147 19.64 12.60 -21.64
CA ALA A 147 20.88 11.85 -21.44
C ALA A 147 21.74 11.92 -22.71
N THR A 148 22.78 12.75 -22.68
CA THR A 148 23.73 12.96 -23.79
C THR A 148 24.75 11.83 -23.95
N THR A 149 24.79 10.87 -23.01
CA THR A 149 25.78 9.78 -22.98
C THR A 149 25.11 8.45 -22.60
N PRO A 150 25.45 7.31 -23.27
CA PRO A 150 24.79 6.02 -23.05
C PRO A 150 24.78 5.53 -21.59
N GLY A 151 25.87 5.74 -20.84
CA GLY A 151 25.96 5.30 -19.43
C GLY A 151 25.04 6.07 -18.47
N ALA A 152 24.83 7.37 -18.71
CA ALA A 152 23.92 8.19 -17.90
C ALA A 152 22.45 7.82 -18.12
N ALA A 153 22.10 7.38 -19.33
CA ALA A 153 20.75 6.91 -19.66
C ALA A 153 20.43 5.60 -18.93
N HIS A 154 21.36 4.65 -18.89
CA HIS A 154 21.17 3.37 -18.21
C HIS A 154 21.01 3.54 -16.69
N ALA A 155 21.88 4.32 -16.05
CA ALA A 155 21.77 4.61 -14.61
C ALA A 155 20.46 5.34 -14.25
N ALA A 156 19.96 6.22 -15.13
CA ALA A 156 18.69 6.89 -14.91
C ALA A 156 17.48 5.94 -15.04
N ARG A 157 17.56 4.99 -15.97
CA ARG A 157 16.55 3.95 -16.18
C ARG A 157 16.51 2.96 -15.02
N GLU A 158 17.67 2.57 -14.52
CA GLU A 158 17.77 1.72 -13.33
C GLU A 158 17.14 2.40 -12.10
N ARG A 159 17.52 3.65 -11.81
CA ARG A 159 16.90 4.44 -10.72
C ARG A 159 15.39 4.57 -10.88
N PHE A 160 14.91 4.76 -12.11
CA PHE A 160 13.48 4.82 -12.40
C PHE A 160 12.78 3.50 -12.06
N ILE A 161 13.31 2.37 -12.54
CA ILE A 161 12.75 1.04 -12.28
C ILE A 161 12.78 0.72 -10.80
N GLU A 162 13.89 1.02 -10.13
CA GLU A 162 14.04 0.81 -8.69
C GLU A 162 13.01 1.64 -7.92
N GLY A 163 12.86 2.94 -8.22
CA GLY A 163 11.82 3.78 -7.63
C GLY A 163 10.42 3.25 -7.87
N TRP A 164 10.12 2.84 -9.11
CA TRP A 164 8.80 2.33 -9.47
C TRP A 164 8.47 1.02 -8.76
N LEU A 165 9.38 0.04 -8.79
CA LEU A 165 9.18 -1.25 -8.13
C LEU A 165 9.11 -1.11 -6.61
N THR A 166 10.02 -0.33 -6.01
CA THR A 166 10.04 -0.11 -4.56
C THR A 166 8.73 0.49 -4.08
N ALA A 167 8.34 1.61 -4.68
CA ALA A 167 7.13 2.32 -4.28
C ALA A 167 5.87 1.49 -4.59
N SER A 168 5.80 0.84 -5.75
CA SER A 168 4.63 0.00 -6.10
C SER A 168 4.46 -1.16 -5.13
N LEU A 169 5.53 -1.88 -4.82
CA LEU A 169 5.46 -2.98 -3.86
C LEU A 169 5.12 -2.48 -2.46
N LEU A 170 5.75 -1.40 -2.00
CA LEU A 170 5.50 -0.86 -0.66
C LEU A 170 4.06 -0.33 -0.50
N PHE A 171 3.49 0.27 -1.55
CA PHE A 171 2.13 0.79 -1.51
C PHE A 171 1.07 -0.28 -1.76
N CYS A 172 1.33 -1.24 -2.65
CA CYS A 172 0.33 -2.23 -3.08
C CYS A 172 0.36 -3.53 -2.29
N VAL A 173 1.52 -3.93 -1.76
CA VAL A 173 1.66 -5.16 -0.98
C VAL A 173 1.43 -4.82 0.49
N GLY A 174 0.21 -5.07 0.96
CA GLY A 174 -0.08 -5.04 2.38
C GLY A 174 -1.55 -5.36 2.69
N PRO A 175 -1.84 -5.79 3.93
CA PRO A 175 -3.21 -6.12 4.34
C PRO A 175 -4.14 -4.91 4.23
N LEU A 176 -3.64 -3.71 4.55
CA LEU A 176 -4.42 -2.47 4.47
C LEU A 176 -4.77 -2.07 3.03
N THR A 177 -3.93 -2.40 2.04
CA THR A 177 -4.29 -2.20 0.64
C THR A 177 -5.49 -3.08 0.29
N ILE A 178 -5.42 -4.36 0.65
CA ILE A 178 -6.46 -5.32 0.27
C ILE A 178 -7.76 -5.05 1.04
N LEU A 179 -7.70 -5.06 2.37
CA LEU A 179 -8.86 -4.87 3.23
C LEU A 179 -9.45 -3.47 3.10
N GLY A 180 -8.61 -2.44 2.99
CA GLY A 180 -9.05 -1.06 2.81
C GLY A 180 -9.77 -0.86 1.48
N SER A 181 -9.21 -1.36 0.37
CA SER A 181 -9.85 -1.25 -0.96
C SER A 181 -11.18 -1.97 -1.03
N LEU A 182 -11.25 -3.16 -0.42
CA LEU A 182 -12.46 -3.95 -0.38
C LEU A 182 -13.54 -3.26 0.46
N SER A 183 -13.17 -2.74 1.64
CA SER A 183 -14.05 -1.95 2.52
C SER A 183 -14.60 -0.71 1.82
N ASP A 184 -13.75 0.03 1.11
CA ASP A 184 -14.13 1.20 0.31
C ASP A 184 -15.09 0.84 -0.82
N GLY A 185 -14.83 -0.28 -1.52
CA GLY A 185 -15.73 -0.81 -2.54
C GLY A 185 -17.09 -1.26 -2.01
N LEU A 186 -17.13 -1.80 -0.79
CA LEU A 186 -18.35 -2.20 -0.10
C LEU A 186 -19.15 -1.03 0.50
N GLY A 187 -18.58 0.19 0.52
CA GLY A 187 -19.18 1.33 1.21
C GLY A 187 -19.14 1.21 2.74
N HIS A 188 -18.25 0.36 3.30
CA HIS A 188 -18.10 0.17 4.74
C HIS A 188 -17.26 1.27 5.42
N GLY A 189 -16.80 2.26 4.65
CA GLY A 189 -15.97 3.36 5.12
C GLY A 189 -14.58 3.37 4.46
N ILE A 190 -13.91 4.52 4.54
CA ILE A 190 -12.63 4.78 3.87
C ILE A 190 -11.46 4.94 4.85
N GLU A 191 -11.69 4.85 6.16
CA GLU A 191 -10.74 5.22 7.21
C GLU A 191 -9.40 4.50 7.10
N GLN A 192 -9.43 3.21 6.73
CA GLN A 192 -8.21 2.42 6.53
C GLN A 192 -7.38 2.98 5.38
N LEU A 193 -8.03 3.38 4.27
CA LEU A 193 -7.36 3.95 3.11
C LEU A 193 -6.93 5.39 3.36
N THR A 194 -7.66 6.18 4.14
CA THR A 194 -7.25 7.54 4.49
C THR A 194 -6.00 7.53 5.38
N LEU A 195 -5.95 6.62 6.38
CA LEU A 195 -4.75 6.43 7.19
C LEU A 195 -3.57 5.99 6.33
N LYS A 196 -3.80 5.04 5.43
CA LYS A 196 -2.78 4.56 4.49
C LYS A 196 -2.31 5.66 3.53
N ALA A 197 -3.21 6.49 3.03
CA ALA A 197 -2.88 7.59 2.13
C ALA A 197 -1.86 8.54 2.72
N VAL A 198 -1.97 8.84 4.02
CA VAL A 198 -0.98 9.66 4.73
C VAL A 198 0.39 8.97 4.73
N LEU A 199 0.45 7.68 5.06
CA LEU A 199 1.69 6.90 5.09
C LEU A 199 2.34 6.80 3.70
N ASP A 200 1.56 6.44 2.70
CA ASP A 200 2.01 6.31 1.31
C ASP A 200 2.44 7.67 0.75
N GLY A 201 1.79 8.76 1.14
CA GLY A 201 2.18 10.13 0.79
C GLY A 201 3.55 10.53 1.31
N PHE A 202 3.82 10.29 2.60
CA PHE A 202 5.11 10.56 3.21
C PHE A 202 6.21 9.68 2.60
N ALA A 203 5.91 8.39 2.41
CA ALA A 203 6.83 7.48 1.74
C ALA A 203 7.10 7.92 0.29
N ALA A 204 6.07 8.29 -0.48
CA ALA A 204 6.21 8.79 -1.86
C ALA A 204 7.06 10.05 -1.91
N LEU A 205 6.90 10.98 -0.97
CA LEU A 205 7.75 12.17 -0.85
C LEU A 205 9.21 11.79 -0.62
N ALA A 206 9.47 10.87 0.32
CA ALA A 206 10.82 10.45 0.64
C ALA A 206 11.47 9.70 -0.54
N PHE A 207 10.81 8.68 -1.08
CA PHE A 207 11.32 7.90 -2.21
C PHE A 207 11.49 8.75 -3.47
N ALA A 208 10.56 9.64 -3.80
CA ALA A 208 10.66 10.45 -5.02
C ALA A 208 11.79 11.48 -4.96
N SER A 209 12.25 11.85 -3.75
CA SER A 209 13.42 12.71 -3.59
C SER A 209 14.73 12.05 -4.06
N SER A 210 14.80 10.72 -4.03
CA SER A 210 15.94 9.92 -4.53
C SER A 210 15.69 9.31 -5.91
N PHE A 211 14.51 8.75 -6.15
CA PHE A 211 14.20 7.94 -7.35
C PHE A 211 13.37 8.65 -8.42
N GLY A 212 12.92 9.87 -8.15
CA GLY A 212 12.31 10.73 -9.17
C GLY A 212 11.01 10.18 -9.75
N LEU A 213 10.91 10.26 -11.10
CA LEU A 213 9.72 9.90 -11.88
C LEU A 213 9.27 8.44 -11.70
N GLY A 214 10.16 7.53 -11.32
CA GLY A 214 9.80 6.13 -11.06
C GLY A 214 8.73 6.02 -9.96
N VAL A 215 8.85 6.84 -8.92
CA VAL A 215 7.90 6.87 -7.80
C VAL A 215 6.59 7.52 -8.21
N LEU A 216 6.61 8.54 -9.07
CA LEU A 216 5.38 9.10 -9.62
C LEU A 216 4.60 8.06 -10.43
N LEU A 217 5.29 7.21 -11.20
CA LEU A 217 4.64 6.14 -11.97
C LEU A 217 4.01 5.07 -11.07
N SER A 218 4.48 4.88 -9.84
CA SER A 218 3.85 3.93 -8.90
C SER A 218 2.42 4.32 -8.55
N ALA A 219 2.04 5.59 -8.67
CA ALA A 219 0.64 6.02 -8.53
C ALA A 219 -0.29 5.31 -9.53
N VAL A 220 0.21 4.98 -10.73
CA VAL A 220 -0.54 4.18 -11.71
C VAL A 220 -0.68 2.74 -11.23
N SER A 221 0.39 2.14 -10.70
CA SER A 221 0.34 0.81 -10.11
C SER A 221 -0.64 0.74 -8.93
N VAL A 222 -0.63 1.74 -8.05
CA VAL A 222 -1.60 1.88 -6.95
C VAL A 222 -3.01 2.02 -7.51
N ALA A 223 -3.24 2.90 -8.47
CA ALA A 223 -4.56 3.08 -9.07
C ALA A 223 -5.10 1.79 -9.70
N VAL A 224 -4.25 1.02 -10.39
CA VAL A 224 -4.64 -0.25 -11.01
C VAL A 224 -4.92 -1.31 -9.95
N VAL A 225 -3.98 -1.57 -9.03
CA VAL A 225 -4.13 -2.64 -8.04
C VAL A 225 -5.24 -2.32 -7.05
N GLN A 226 -5.19 -1.13 -6.46
CA GLN A 226 -6.15 -0.70 -5.46
C GLN A 226 -7.54 -0.49 -6.08
N GLY A 227 -7.60 0.12 -7.27
CA GLY A 227 -8.86 0.31 -8.01
C GLY A 227 -9.49 -1.01 -8.43
N ALA A 228 -8.70 -1.99 -8.89
CA ALA A 228 -9.22 -3.32 -9.20
C ALA A 228 -9.83 -4.00 -7.96
N LEU A 229 -9.16 -3.90 -6.80
CA LEU A 229 -9.68 -4.44 -5.54
C LEU A 229 -10.94 -3.72 -5.06
N THR A 230 -11.03 -2.41 -5.22
CA THR A 230 -12.25 -1.64 -4.96
C THR A 230 -13.40 -2.12 -5.86
N VAL A 231 -13.15 -2.29 -7.17
CA VAL A 231 -14.17 -2.80 -8.11
C VAL A 231 -14.60 -4.22 -7.74
N VAL A 232 -13.67 -5.09 -7.35
CA VAL A 232 -14.01 -6.42 -6.81
C VAL A 232 -14.91 -6.29 -5.58
N GLY A 233 -14.63 -5.37 -4.66
CA GLY A 233 -15.48 -5.10 -3.50
C GLY A 233 -16.90 -4.69 -3.91
N VAL A 234 -17.04 -3.80 -4.89
CA VAL A 234 -18.34 -3.35 -5.42
C VAL A 234 -19.13 -4.50 -6.08
N VAL A 235 -18.46 -5.31 -6.91
CA VAL A 235 -19.13 -6.31 -7.78
C VAL A 235 -19.35 -7.64 -7.08
N LEU A 236 -18.35 -8.11 -6.34
CA LEU A 236 -18.25 -9.50 -5.85
C LEU A 236 -18.34 -9.61 -4.32
N GLY A 237 -18.23 -8.51 -3.59
CA GLY A 237 -18.25 -8.55 -2.13
C GLY A 237 -16.88 -8.81 -1.50
N SER A 238 -16.86 -9.25 -0.23
CA SER A 238 -15.63 -9.65 0.48
C SER A 238 -15.27 -11.12 0.22
N LEU A 239 -14.59 -11.42 -0.89
CA LEU A 239 -14.25 -12.80 -1.26
C LEU A 239 -12.79 -13.22 -1.03
N LEU A 240 -11.91 -12.34 -0.53
CA LEU A 240 -10.50 -12.69 -0.31
C LEU A 240 -10.27 -13.23 1.11
N PRO A 241 -9.95 -14.53 1.28
CA PRO A 241 -9.72 -15.10 2.61
C PRO A 241 -8.44 -14.56 3.25
N ALA A 242 -8.46 -14.36 4.57
CA ALA A 242 -7.31 -13.80 5.32
C ALA A 242 -5.99 -14.57 5.08
N ALA A 243 -6.05 -15.90 4.92
CA ALA A 243 -4.89 -16.72 4.59
C ALA A 243 -4.20 -16.28 3.27
N HIS A 244 -4.97 -15.91 2.25
CA HIS A 244 -4.43 -15.47 0.96
C HIS A 244 -3.75 -14.11 1.08
N ILE A 245 -4.36 -13.20 1.86
CA ILE A 245 -3.80 -11.88 2.16
C ILE A 245 -2.47 -12.03 2.90
N ALA A 246 -2.41 -12.91 3.90
CA ALA A 246 -1.21 -13.20 4.67
C ALA A 246 -0.09 -13.79 3.80
N ALA A 247 -0.41 -14.77 2.95
CA ALA A 247 0.57 -15.37 2.04
C ALA A 247 1.13 -14.37 1.02
N LEU A 248 0.27 -13.53 0.44
CA LEU A 248 0.66 -12.48 -0.50
C LEU A 248 1.52 -11.40 0.20
N THR A 249 1.13 -10.99 1.41
CA THR A 249 1.86 -10.00 2.22
C THR A 249 3.25 -10.51 2.58
N ALA A 250 3.35 -11.75 3.05
CA ALA A 250 4.64 -12.36 3.40
C ALA A 250 5.56 -12.48 2.18
N THR A 251 5.00 -12.92 1.04
CA THR A 251 5.75 -13.05 -0.21
C THR A 251 6.27 -11.70 -0.69
N GLY A 252 5.40 -10.69 -0.76
CA GLY A 252 5.82 -9.35 -1.17
C GLY A 252 6.75 -8.66 -0.16
N GLY A 253 6.63 -8.98 1.13
CA GLY A 253 7.62 -8.64 2.14
C GLY A 253 9.02 -9.13 1.76
N LEU A 254 9.15 -10.38 1.30
CA LEU A 254 10.45 -10.89 0.87
C LEU A 254 10.97 -10.24 -0.42
N LEU A 255 10.08 -9.88 -1.34
CA LEU A 255 10.46 -9.06 -2.52
C LEU A 255 10.98 -7.69 -2.09
N LEU A 256 10.35 -7.05 -1.10
CA LEU A 256 10.83 -5.79 -0.51
C LEU A 256 12.17 -5.95 0.21
N VAL A 257 12.45 -7.09 0.86
CA VAL A 257 13.80 -7.38 1.38
C VAL A 257 14.81 -7.32 0.23
N GLY A 258 14.50 -7.95 -0.90
CA GLY A 258 15.38 -7.94 -2.08
C GLY A 258 15.66 -6.54 -2.60
N ILE A 259 14.63 -5.68 -2.62
CA ILE A 259 14.78 -4.26 -2.99
C ILE A 259 15.62 -3.51 -1.95
N GLY A 260 15.33 -3.68 -0.66
CA GLY A 260 16.09 -3.03 0.41
C GLY A 260 17.58 -3.35 0.37
N LEU A 261 17.94 -4.60 0.08
CA LEU A 261 19.34 -5.02 -0.11
C LEU A 261 20.00 -4.38 -1.34
N ARG A 262 19.23 -4.15 -2.40
CA ARG A 262 19.71 -3.47 -3.61
C ARG A 262 19.92 -1.98 -3.37
N LEU A 263 18.96 -1.32 -2.70
CA LEU A 263 19.05 0.09 -2.31
C LEU A 263 20.29 0.37 -1.46
N LEU A 264 20.61 -0.53 -0.53
CA LEU A 264 21.80 -0.47 0.31
C LEU A 264 23.09 -0.93 -0.38
N GLN A 265 23.02 -1.29 -1.67
CA GLN A 265 24.16 -1.77 -2.47
C GLN A 265 24.85 -3.01 -1.86
N ILE A 266 24.09 -3.85 -1.16
CA ILE A 266 24.59 -5.09 -0.53
C ILE A 266 24.53 -6.25 -1.53
N ARG A 267 23.39 -6.40 -2.23
CA ARG A 267 23.17 -7.49 -3.20
C ARG A 267 22.17 -7.07 -4.26
N GLU A 268 22.54 -7.24 -5.52
CA GLU A 268 21.61 -7.13 -6.64
C GLU A 268 20.75 -8.40 -6.73
N ILE A 269 19.46 -8.24 -6.42
CA ILE A 269 18.45 -9.28 -6.57
C ILE A 269 17.52 -8.86 -7.71
N PRO A 270 17.24 -9.71 -8.72
CA PRO A 270 16.37 -9.37 -9.83
C PRO A 270 14.89 -9.45 -9.42
N VAL A 271 14.47 -8.58 -8.49
CA VAL A 271 13.11 -8.58 -7.91
C VAL A 271 12.03 -8.44 -8.99
N ALA A 272 12.34 -7.75 -10.09
CA ALA A 272 11.46 -7.63 -11.24
C ALA A 272 11.02 -8.99 -11.81
N ASP A 273 11.93 -9.96 -11.90
CA ASP A 273 11.63 -11.32 -12.35
C ASP A 273 10.83 -12.11 -11.32
N MET A 274 10.87 -11.70 -10.05
CA MET A 274 10.19 -12.36 -8.95
C MET A 274 8.74 -11.88 -8.77
N LEU A 275 8.31 -10.82 -9.47
CA LEU A 275 6.95 -10.26 -9.36
C LEU A 275 5.82 -11.28 -9.56
N PRO A 276 5.91 -12.28 -10.46
CA PRO A 276 4.86 -13.31 -10.59
C PRO A 276 4.61 -14.09 -9.30
N ALA A 277 5.57 -14.13 -8.37
CA ALA A 277 5.40 -14.77 -7.07
C ALA A 277 4.21 -14.21 -6.28
N LEU A 278 3.89 -12.91 -6.47
CA LEU A 278 2.74 -12.28 -5.81
C LEU A 278 1.41 -12.84 -6.30
N LEU A 279 1.33 -13.30 -7.55
CA LEU A 279 0.16 -13.99 -8.08
C LEU A 279 0.14 -15.46 -7.66
N VAL A 280 1.31 -16.11 -7.62
CA VAL A 280 1.42 -17.52 -7.23
C VAL A 280 1.05 -17.73 -5.76
N ALA A 281 1.39 -16.80 -4.85
CA ALA A 281 1.12 -16.93 -3.42
C ALA A 281 -0.34 -17.24 -3.05
N PRO A 282 -1.34 -16.45 -3.49
CA PRO A 282 -2.74 -16.78 -3.23
C PRO A 282 -3.18 -18.06 -3.96
N ILE A 283 -2.71 -18.32 -5.18
CA ILE A 283 -3.08 -19.52 -5.94
C ILE A 283 -2.58 -20.79 -5.25
N LEU A 284 -1.31 -20.80 -4.84
CA LEU A 284 -0.71 -21.94 -4.15
C LEU A 284 -1.36 -22.17 -2.79
N THR A 285 -1.71 -21.09 -2.08
CA THR A 285 -2.52 -21.18 -0.84
C THR A 285 -3.85 -21.87 -1.12
N GLN A 286 -4.58 -21.46 -2.17
CA GLN A 286 -5.86 -22.07 -2.52
C GLN A 286 -5.72 -23.55 -2.90
N VAL A 287 -4.67 -23.92 -3.64
CA VAL A 287 -4.39 -25.32 -4.01
C VAL A 287 -4.17 -26.17 -2.76
N VAL A 288 -3.37 -25.69 -1.80
CA VAL A 288 -3.12 -26.42 -0.55
C VAL A 288 -4.38 -26.56 0.28
N VAL A 289 -5.20 -25.50 0.37
CA VAL A 289 -6.50 -25.55 1.06
C VAL A 289 -7.43 -26.57 0.40
N ALA A 290 -7.45 -26.66 -0.93
CA ALA A 290 -8.33 -27.59 -1.65
C ALA A 290 -7.89 -29.06 -1.56
N LEU A 291 -6.61 -29.32 -1.24
CA LEU A 291 -6.04 -30.67 -1.10
C LEU A 291 -6.12 -31.20 0.34
N ARG A 292 -6.61 -30.40 1.29
CA ARG A 292 -6.79 -30.76 2.70
C ARG A 292 -8.26 -31.05 3.00
#